data_AF-A0A0R3SXA8-F1
#
_entry.id   AF-A0A0R3SXA8-F1
#
_cell.length_a   1.000
_cell.length_b   1.000
_cell.length_c   1.000
_cell.angle_alpha   90.00
_cell.angle_beta   90.00
_cell.angle_gamma   90.00
#
_symmetry.space_group_name_H-M   'P 1'
#
loop_
_entity.id
_entity.type
_entity.pdbx_description
1 polymer ?
#
loop_
_entity_poly.entity_id
_entity_poly.type
_entity_poly.pdbx_seq_one_letter_code
_entity_poly.pdbx_strand_id
1 'polypeptide(L)'
;MHFRRPEFADDCIGIDVKIQLTDGLGVNKGSTYPLIIQALSDDRVIYSAKTDIQVVEQTNPTLEVNFRLSNVERIGKGKFTLDAELSIFQNSTLECHDATLRLLHGGLFSVTILDVQIIGVTAQVTDLSGGKGVQLFEHGGIYFDSGGFISLSLTQIQPFNINSKMDVAISGSLHCKTYDRSNGELTPRFGQSKYFNYNEVLPIKPEDPRVDPPYITLQKCQLRGERTVTKLLFEAAPDEFWKTRVNSFVDVLFGRQTTIQRITFLSKAVNNRPTLVRILKTNDGKIFEFASQEMVSFQKAQNETSIELENIIKIRGLRIIIKDAIQQHEYINIKMGFYGTIEPQCRGDFDPCDPKIDENADSLCEASVVPRGYIPGQDYVIFCDRIPSFHEDAPPYAACYRAYDKAPTAWKYLGSTLTHVTAYVTALNAIIGVSCQTNNYLMSKDSGDSWVYVNRDYVAHLTSYFQVASVVPIPFERVPQTFEPAVTGTGCTLYTIRDWNFCYDGIYYKGIMVFTWNYI
;
A
#
# COMPACT_ATOMS: atom_id res chain seq x y z
N MET A 1 28.86 -36.48 24.93
CA MET A 1 29.27 -37.66 25.72
C MET A 1 28.00 -38.39 26.18
N HIS A 2 27.73 -39.58 25.67
CA HIS A 2 26.57 -40.37 26.13
C HIS A 2 27.05 -41.44 27.09
N PHE A 3 26.61 -41.38 28.34
CA PHE A 3 26.83 -42.45 29.30
C PHE A 3 25.63 -43.38 29.30
N ARG A 4 25.84 -44.64 28.90
CA ARG A 4 24.89 -45.71 29.21
C ARG A 4 25.15 -46.12 30.66
N ARG A 5 24.10 -46.19 31.49
CA ARG A 5 24.22 -46.80 32.83
C ARG A 5 24.57 -48.28 32.64
N PRO A 6 25.65 -48.79 33.27
CA PRO A 6 25.96 -50.21 33.21
C PRO A 6 24.84 -51.01 33.89
N GLU A 7 24.44 -52.13 33.28
CA GLU A 7 23.51 -53.08 33.87
C GLU A 7 24.30 -54.06 34.77
N PHE A 8 23.66 -54.62 35.79
CA PHE A 8 24.30 -55.43 36.85
C PHE A 8 25.04 -56.70 36.36
N ALA A 9 24.96 -57.02 35.06
CA ALA A 9 25.58 -58.19 34.44
C ALA A 9 26.78 -57.87 33.56
N ASP A 10 27.18 -56.60 33.42
CA ASP A 10 28.30 -56.21 32.57
C ASP A 10 29.63 -56.30 33.34
N ASP A 11 30.46 -57.30 33.02
CA ASP A 11 31.83 -57.48 33.59
C ASP A 11 32.83 -56.39 33.13
N CYS A 12 32.41 -55.44 32.29
CA CYS A 12 33.22 -54.35 31.75
C CYS A 12 32.40 -53.07 31.57
N ILE A 13 32.94 -51.93 31.98
CA ILE A 13 32.40 -50.61 31.61
C ILE A 13 32.97 -50.23 30.24
N GLY A 14 32.15 -50.28 29.19
CA GLY A 14 32.49 -49.75 27.87
C GLY A 14 32.31 -48.23 27.82
N ILE A 15 33.37 -47.48 27.53
CA ILE A 15 33.30 -46.03 27.32
C ILE A 15 33.65 -45.74 25.86
N ASP A 16 32.65 -45.32 25.09
CA ASP A 16 32.86 -44.79 23.74
C ASP A 16 33.07 -43.27 23.80
N VAL A 17 34.28 -42.84 23.45
CA VAL A 17 34.65 -41.42 23.34
C VAL A 17 34.80 -41.06 21.86
N LYS A 18 33.85 -40.30 21.32
CA LYS A 18 33.99 -39.67 19.99
C LYS A 18 34.61 -38.29 20.16
N ILE A 19 35.76 -38.07 19.54
CA ILE A 19 36.49 -36.80 19.57
C ILE A 19 36.43 -36.20 18.17
N GLN A 20 35.75 -35.07 18.05
CA GLN A 20 35.78 -34.25 16.84
C GLN A 20 36.83 -33.15 17.07
N LEU A 21 37.85 -33.10 16.21
CA LEU A 21 38.88 -32.07 16.29
C LEU A 21 38.36 -30.82 15.58
N THR A 22 38.10 -29.76 16.33
CA THR A 22 37.87 -28.42 15.80
C THR A 22 39.23 -27.72 15.64
N ASP A 23 39.67 -27.62 14.39
CA ASP A 23 40.60 -26.61 13.83
C ASP A 23 41.41 -25.70 14.80
N GLY A 24 42.39 -26.28 15.49
CA GLY A 24 43.54 -25.56 16.00
C GLY A 24 44.62 -25.33 14.93
N LEU A 25 45.42 -24.27 15.07
CA LEU A 25 46.67 -24.11 14.31
C LEU A 25 47.52 -25.39 14.44
N GLY A 26 47.72 -26.12 13.33
CA GLY A 26 48.61 -27.30 13.28
C GLY A 26 47.97 -28.65 12.92
N VAL A 27 46.65 -28.72 12.69
CA VAL A 27 45.98 -29.98 12.32
C VAL A 27 46.14 -30.29 10.82
N ASN A 28 47.13 -31.12 10.46
CA ASN A 28 47.39 -31.55 9.08
C ASN A 28 46.77 -32.92 8.76
N LYS A 29 46.44 -33.15 7.48
CA LYS A 29 45.97 -34.46 6.98
C LYS A 29 46.95 -35.57 7.32
N GLY A 30 46.45 -36.68 7.88
CA GLY A 30 47.26 -37.82 8.28
C GLY A 30 48.06 -37.63 9.56
N SER A 31 47.95 -36.48 10.23
CA SER A 31 48.51 -36.29 11.57
C SER A 31 47.84 -37.25 12.55
N THR A 32 48.67 -37.82 13.43
CA THR A 32 48.24 -38.71 14.50
C THR A 32 48.47 -37.99 15.83
N TYR A 33 47.43 -37.90 16.66
CA TYR A 33 47.53 -37.28 17.97
C TYR A 33 47.39 -38.34 19.07
N PRO A 34 48.33 -38.39 20.02
CA PRO A 34 48.22 -39.30 21.16
C PRO A 34 47.16 -38.78 22.12
N LEU A 35 46.15 -39.61 22.37
CA LEU A 35 45.12 -39.42 23.37
C LEU A 35 45.46 -40.24 24.61
N ILE A 36 45.45 -39.61 25.77
CA ILE A 36 45.55 -40.29 27.07
C ILE A 36 44.16 -40.26 27.70
N ILE A 37 43.55 -41.43 27.85
CA ILE A 37 42.31 -41.61 28.59
C ILE A 37 42.68 -41.99 30.01
N GLN A 38 42.12 -41.30 31.01
CA GLN A 38 42.31 -41.61 32.42
C GLN A 38 40.96 -41.78 33.11
N ALA A 39 40.79 -42.85 33.87
CA ALA A 39 39.67 -42.99 34.81
C ALA A 39 40.16 -42.64 36.21
N LEU A 40 39.38 -41.83 36.92
CA LEU A 40 39.69 -41.38 38.28
C LEU A 40 38.65 -41.87 39.28
N SER A 41 39.11 -42.21 40.49
CA SER A 41 38.28 -42.43 41.68
C SER A 41 38.92 -41.68 42.85
N ASP A 42 38.15 -40.85 43.55
CA ASP A 42 38.64 -40.01 44.66
C ASP A 42 39.91 -39.22 44.29
N ASP A 43 39.88 -38.56 43.13
CA ASP A 43 40.99 -37.79 42.54
C ASP A 43 42.27 -38.59 42.28
N ARG A 44 42.23 -39.93 42.34
CA ARG A 44 43.32 -40.83 41.97
C ARG A 44 43.03 -41.50 40.64
N VAL A 45 44.01 -41.47 39.73
CA VAL A 45 43.93 -42.21 38.46
C VAL A 45 43.97 -43.70 38.77
N ILE A 46 42.86 -44.40 38.51
CA ILE A 46 42.72 -45.85 38.70
C ILE A 46 42.95 -46.64 37.41
N TYR A 47 42.89 -45.97 36.25
CA TYR A 47 43.17 -46.56 34.95
C TYR A 47 43.69 -45.51 33.97
N SER A 48 44.64 -45.88 33.11
CA SER A 48 45.06 -45.03 32.00
C SER A 48 45.30 -45.86 30.74
N ALA A 49 44.75 -45.40 29.62
CA ALA A 49 44.98 -45.96 28.30
C ALA A 49 45.53 -44.89 27.36
N LYS A 50 46.42 -45.30 26.46
CA LYS A 50 46.89 -44.48 25.35
C LYS A 50 46.30 -45.00 24.07
N THR A 51 45.75 -44.12 23.26
CA THR A 51 45.32 -44.41 21.90
C THR A 51 45.73 -43.27 21.00
N ASP A 52 45.69 -43.49 19.70
CA ASP A 52 46.07 -42.52 18.69
C ASP A 52 44.83 -42.18 17.85
N ILE A 53 44.58 -40.89 17.63
CA ILE A 53 43.54 -40.43 16.69
C ILE A 53 44.21 -39.96 15.39
N GLN A 54 43.75 -40.50 14.26
CA GLN A 54 44.26 -40.12 12.94
C GLN A 54 43.32 -39.13 12.28
N VAL A 55 43.88 -38.04 11.73
CA VAL A 55 43.14 -37.06 10.95
C VAL A 55 42.93 -37.58 9.52
N VAL A 56 41.68 -37.84 9.16
CA VAL A 56 41.27 -38.27 7.81
C VAL A 56 40.58 -37.14 7.05
N GLU A 57 40.88 -37.03 5.76
CA GLU A 57 40.23 -36.09 4.83
C GLU A 57 38.93 -36.73 4.30
N GLN A 58 37.82 -35.99 4.33
CA GLN A 58 36.53 -36.47 3.83
C GLN A 58 36.25 -35.86 2.45
N THR A 59 35.97 -36.72 1.46
CA THR A 59 35.96 -36.36 0.03
C THR A 59 34.68 -35.66 -0.47
N ASN A 60 33.72 -35.33 0.40
CA ASN A 60 32.49 -34.60 0.03
C ASN A 60 32.00 -33.74 1.21
N PRO A 61 32.31 -32.43 1.24
CA PRO A 61 31.91 -31.58 2.35
C PRO A 61 30.40 -31.26 2.32
N THR A 62 29.67 -31.74 3.31
CA THR A 62 28.26 -31.46 3.58
C THR A 62 28.10 -30.40 4.68
N LEU A 63 27.14 -29.50 4.48
CA LEU A 63 26.65 -28.61 5.54
C LEU A 63 25.25 -29.09 5.89
N GLU A 64 25.06 -29.55 7.12
CA GLU A 64 23.76 -29.95 7.65
C GLU A 64 23.42 -29.05 8.84
N VAL A 65 22.36 -28.25 8.70
CA VAL A 65 21.89 -27.32 9.74
C VAL A 65 20.51 -27.76 10.21
N ASN A 66 20.34 -27.84 11.52
CA ASN A 66 19.04 -27.88 12.16
C ASN A 66 18.52 -26.44 12.28
N PHE A 67 17.70 -26.04 11.30
CA PHE A 67 16.98 -24.78 11.32
C PHE A 67 15.49 -25.07 11.45
N ARG A 68 14.89 -24.61 12.54
CA ARG A 68 13.46 -24.74 12.78
C ARG A 68 12.89 -23.49 13.42
N LEU A 69 11.61 -23.27 13.14
CA LEU A 69 10.77 -22.34 13.88
C LEU A 69 9.97 -23.19 14.87
N SER A 70 10.10 -22.91 16.17
CA SER A 70 9.49 -23.72 17.23
C SER A 70 8.90 -22.84 18.33
N ASN A 71 8.26 -23.46 19.33
CA ASN A 71 7.67 -22.78 20.48
C ASN A 71 6.68 -21.65 20.07
N VAL A 72 5.87 -21.93 19.05
CA VAL A 72 4.81 -21.03 18.64
C VAL A 72 3.74 -21.01 19.72
N GLU A 73 3.67 -19.89 20.44
CA GLU A 73 2.65 -19.70 21.48
C GLU A 73 1.87 -18.41 21.25
N ARG A 74 0.55 -18.50 21.45
CA ARG A 74 -0.31 -17.32 21.47
C ARG A 74 -0.33 -16.75 22.88
N ILE A 75 0.40 -15.65 23.07
CA ILE A 75 0.53 -14.96 24.36
C ILE A 75 -0.57 -13.90 24.58
N GLY A 76 -1.29 -13.53 23.52
CA GLY A 76 -2.38 -12.56 23.61
C GLY A 76 -3.11 -12.38 22.30
N LYS A 77 -4.11 -11.50 22.29
CA LYS A 77 -4.85 -11.16 21.07
C LYS A 77 -3.88 -10.61 20.01
N GLY A 78 -3.73 -11.32 18.88
CA GLY A 78 -2.88 -10.92 17.76
C GLY A 78 -1.40 -10.87 18.12
N LYS A 79 -0.99 -11.53 19.21
CA LYS A 79 0.38 -11.56 19.70
C LYS A 79 0.85 -12.99 19.87
N PHE A 80 1.99 -13.28 19.26
CA PHE A 80 2.59 -14.60 19.23
C PHE A 80 4.04 -14.51 19.68
N THR A 81 4.54 -15.58 20.26
CA THR A 81 5.97 -15.84 20.45
C THR A 81 6.39 -16.97 19.55
N LEU A 82 7.64 -16.92 19.10
CA LEU A 82 8.25 -17.89 18.22
C LEU A 82 9.74 -17.93 18.48
N ASP A 83 10.33 -19.12 18.50
CA ASP A 83 11.78 -19.29 18.57
C ASP A 83 12.32 -19.73 17.21
N ALA A 84 13.32 -19.01 16.71
CA ALA A 84 14.13 -19.46 15.58
C ALA A 84 15.35 -20.21 16.12
N GLU A 85 15.31 -21.53 16.06
CA GLU A 85 16.39 -22.40 16.54
C GLU A 85 17.36 -22.75 15.41
N LEU A 86 18.65 -22.63 15.73
CA LEU A 86 19.75 -22.81 14.81
C LEU A 86 20.83 -23.66 15.49
N SER A 87 21.17 -24.79 14.89
CA SER A 87 22.35 -25.58 15.28
C SER A 87 22.91 -26.35 14.08
N ILE A 88 24.19 -26.71 14.13
CA ILE A 88 24.80 -27.59 13.11
C ILE A 88 24.67 -29.04 13.57
N PHE A 89 24.28 -29.94 12.66
CA PHE A 89 24.21 -31.36 12.98
C PHE A 89 25.61 -31.96 13.15
N GLN A 90 25.76 -32.94 14.03
CA GLN A 90 27.05 -33.59 14.33
C GLN A 90 27.69 -34.31 13.14
N ASN A 91 26.90 -34.67 12.13
CA ASN A 91 27.35 -35.29 10.89
C ASN A 91 27.69 -34.26 9.78
N SER A 92 27.47 -32.96 10.03
CA SER A 92 27.96 -31.91 9.14
C SER A 92 29.49 -31.89 9.13
N THR A 93 30.06 -31.50 8.01
CA THR A 93 31.52 -31.41 7.81
C THR A 93 31.98 -29.97 7.51
N LEU A 94 31.00 -29.07 7.30
CA LEU A 94 31.19 -27.64 7.08
C LEU A 94 30.54 -26.84 8.20
N GLU A 95 31.04 -25.63 8.41
CA GLU A 95 30.46 -24.60 9.27
C GLU A 95 29.91 -23.43 8.45
N CYS A 96 29.08 -22.62 9.11
CA CYS A 96 28.53 -21.41 8.51
C CYS A 96 29.24 -20.18 9.09
N HIS A 97 30.22 -19.61 8.39
CA HIS A 97 30.96 -18.46 8.95
C HIS A 97 30.25 -17.12 8.77
N ASP A 98 29.42 -17.00 7.73
CA ASP A 98 28.63 -15.81 7.46
C ASP A 98 27.22 -16.24 7.08
N ALA A 99 26.31 -16.04 8.04
CA ALA A 99 24.91 -16.40 7.94
C ALA A 99 24.05 -15.14 7.95
N THR A 100 22.99 -15.19 7.16
CA THR A 100 21.91 -14.21 7.15
C THR A 100 20.60 -14.94 7.45
N LEU A 101 19.90 -14.54 8.52
CA LEU A 101 18.59 -15.08 8.86
C LEU A 101 17.49 -14.07 8.55
N ARG A 102 16.46 -14.53 7.85
CA ARG A 102 15.27 -13.76 7.50
C ARG A 102 14.01 -14.47 7.96
N LEU A 103 13.02 -13.69 8.35
CA LEU A 103 11.68 -14.16 8.68
C LEU A 103 10.68 -13.48 7.74
N LEU A 104 10.02 -14.28 6.92
CA LEU A 104 9.01 -13.87 5.95
C LEU A 104 7.63 -14.11 6.54
N HIS A 105 6.88 -13.03 6.70
CA HIS A 105 5.57 -13.05 7.38
C HIS A 105 4.49 -12.31 6.57
N GLY A 106 4.74 -12.04 5.29
CA GLY A 106 3.78 -11.47 4.34
C GLY A 106 3.38 -10.02 4.62
N GLY A 107 4.02 -9.33 5.57
CA GLY A 107 3.66 -7.97 5.99
C GLY A 107 2.51 -7.90 6.99
N LEU A 108 2.19 -9.04 7.62
CA LEU A 108 1.05 -9.17 8.54
C LEU A 108 1.41 -8.89 10.00
N PHE A 109 2.70 -8.89 10.34
CA PHE A 109 3.20 -8.79 11.72
C PHE A 109 4.34 -7.77 11.81
N SER A 110 4.44 -7.07 12.93
CA SER A 110 5.69 -6.47 13.39
C SER A 110 6.43 -7.48 14.26
N VAL A 111 7.76 -7.46 14.19
CA VAL A 111 8.62 -8.44 14.87
C VAL A 111 9.55 -7.72 15.83
N THR A 112 9.65 -8.20 17.06
CA THR A 112 10.64 -7.75 18.04
C THR A 112 11.44 -8.94 18.57
N ILE A 113 12.72 -8.72 18.86
CA ILE A 113 13.57 -9.74 19.50
C ILE A 113 13.36 -9.65 21.01
N LEU A 114 13.07 -10.80 21.64
CA LEU A 114 12.94 -10.94 23.08
C LEU A 114 14.24 -11.40 23.72
N ASP A 115 14.90 -12.39 23.12
CA ASP A 115 16.14 -12.97 23.63
C ASP A 115 16.98 -13.55 22.47
N VAL A 116 18.30 -13.61 22.68
CA VAL A 116 19.28 -14.16 21.72
C VAL A 116 20.26 -15.04 22.48
N GLN A 117 20.22 -16.35 22.23
CA GLN A 117 21.11 -17.33 22.87
C GLN A 117 22.07 -18.00 21.89
N ILE A 118 22.45 -17.28 20.83
CA ILE A 118 23.40 -17.78 19.82
C ILE A 118 24.72 -17.03 19.99
N ILE A 119 25.78 -17.78 20.33
CA ILE A 119 27.11 -17.22 20.55
C ILE A 119 27.66 -16.68 19.23
N GLY A 120 28.13 -15.43 19.22
CA GLY A 120 28.75 -14.80 18.05
C GLY A 120 27.78 -14.20 17.04
N VAL A 121 26.47 -14.19 17.34
CA VAL A 121 25.44 -13.54 16.52
C VAL A 121 24.91 -12.31 17.26
N THR A 122 24.91 -11.16 16.58
CA THR A 122 24.21 -9.95 17.06
C THR A 122 22.93 -9.81 16.25
N ALA A 123 21.79 -10.07 16.87
CA ALA A 123 20.51 -9.97 16.19
C ALA A 123 19.96 -8.54 16.23
N GLN A 124 19.48 -8.06 15.09
CA GLN A 124 18.77 -6.80 14.93
C GLN A 124 17.65 -6.99 13.90
N VAL A 125 16.48 -6.44 14.20
CA VAL A 125 15.35 -6.47 13.26
C VAL A 125 15.49 -5.35 12.25
N THR A 126 15.62 -5.71 10.97
CA THR A 126 15.61 -4.77 9.85
C THR A 126 14.55 -5.17 8.83
N ASP A 127 13.67 -4.26 8.46
CA ASP A 127 12.63 -4.55 7.47
C ASP A 127 13.21 -4.83 6.07
N LEU A 128 12.67 -5.84 5.39
CA LEU A 128 13.03 -6.11 3.99
C LEU A 128 12.35 -5.09 3.06
N SER A 129 12.99 -4.80 1.90
CA SER A 129 12.61 -3.76 0.93
C SER A 129 11.26 -3.94 0.20
N GLY A 130 10.36 -4.75 0.73
CA GLY A 130 8.98 -4.91 0.27
C GLY A 130 7.98 -5.09 1.41
N GLY A 131 8.38 -4.87 2.67
CA GLY A 131 7.51 -4.96 3.86
C GLY A 131 6.95 -6.34 4.17
N LYS A 132 7.39 -7.39 3.46
CA LYS A 132 6.86 -8.77 3.58
C LYS A 132 7.64 -9.67 4.54
N GLY A 133 8.62 -9.12 5.24
CA GLY A 133 9.48 -9.85 6.15
C GLY A 133 10.53 -8.95 6.79
N VAL A 134 11.24 -9.53 7.75
CA VAL A 134 12.35 -8.90 8.45
C VAL A 134 13.62 -9.73 8.29
N GLN A 135 14.76 -9.07 8.31
CA GLN A 135 16.07 -9.68 8.53
C GLN A 135 16.37 -9.61 10.03
N LEU A 136 16.74 -10.75 10.62
CA LEU A 136 17.05 -10.88 12.05
C LEU A 136 18.54 -10.69 12.34
N PHE A 137 19.41 -11.02 11.38
CA PHE A 137 20.81 -10.62 11.35
C PHE A 137 21.38 -10.81 9.93
N GLU A 138 22.37 -10.01 9.58
CA GLU A 138 23.04 -10.05 8.26
C GLU A 138 24.38 -10.78 8.28
N HIS A 139 25.05 -10.75 9.43
CA HIS A 139 26.36 -11.32 9.65
C HIS A 139 26.40 -12.08 10.99
N GLY A 140 27.04 -13.24 10.98
CA GLY A 140 27.18 -14.08 12.16
C GLY A 140 27.62 -15.49 11.77
N GLY A 141 28.40 -16.13 12.65
CA GLY A 141 28.82 -17.50 12.45
C GLY A 141 27.93 -18.47 13.22
N ILE A 142 27.57 -19.59 12.58
CA ILE A 142 26.97 -20.76 13.22
C ILE A 142 28.00 -21.88 13.13
N TYR A 143 28.43 -22.34 14.29
CA TYR A 143 29.51 -23.31 14.50
C TYR A 143 28.96 -24.57 15.20
N PHE A 144 29.72 -25.67 15.18
CA PHE A 144 29.27 -26.95 15.77
C PHE A 144 28.81 -26.84 17.22
N ASP A 145 29.46 -25.99 18.02
CA ASP A 145 29.19 -25.83 19.46
C ASP A 145 28.37 -24.57 19.80
N SER A 146 27.91 -23.81 18.80
CA SER A 146 27.25 -22.51 19.01
C SER A 146 25.75 -22.52 18.74
N GLY A 147 25.12 -23.69 18.86
CA GLY A 147 23.68 -23.83 18.68
C GLY A 147 22.88 -23.02 19.70
N GLY A 148 21.73 -22.47 19.29
CA GLY A 148 20.88 -21.69 20.17
C GLY A 148 19.60 -21.24 19.48
N PHE A 149 18.91 -20.29 20.08
CA PHE A 149 17.67 -19.74 19.55
C PHE A 149 17.64 -18.22 19.63
N ILE A 150 16.82 -17.64 18.74
CA ILE A 150 16.39 -16.24 18.82
C ILE A 150 14.90 -16.26 19.13
N SER A 151 14.52 -15.77 20.31
CA SER A 151 13.12 -15.65 20.70
C SER A 151 12.54 -14.36 20.14
N LEU A 152 11.39 -14.46 19.50
CA LEU A 152 10.72 -13.39 18.78
C LEU A 152 9.32 -13.17 19.35
N SER A 153 8.90 -11.90 19.41
CA SER A 153 7.49 -11.54 19.57
C SER A 153 6.96 -10.99 18.26
N LEU A 154 5.85 -11.56 17.80
CA LEU A 154 5.15 -11.15 16.60
C LEU A 154 3.85 -10.47 17.02
N THR A 155 3.67 -9.21 16.64
CA THR A 155 2.45 -8.45 16.87
C THR A 155 1.76 -8.18 15.54
N GLN A 156 0.52 -8.63 15.40
CA GLN A 156 -0.28 -8.44 14.20
C GLN A 156 -0.48 -6.95 13.90
N ILE A 157 -0.25 -6.56 12.65
CA ILE A 157 -0.41 -5.17 12.17
C ILE A 157 -1.52 -5.03 11.11
N GLN A 158 -1.94 -6.13 10.47
CA GLN A 158 -3.06 -6.13 9.53
C GLN A 158 -4.24 -6.94 10.09
N PRO A 159 -5.47 -6.43 10.03
CA PRO A 159 -6.63 -7.18 10.47
C PRO A 159 -6.90 -8.36 9.52
N PHE A 160 -7.26 -9.50 10.09
CA PHE A 160 -7.83 -10.61 9.32
C PHE A 160 -9.36 -10.57 9.49
N ASN A 161 -10.11 -10.59 8.39
CA ASN A 161 -11.57 -10.72 8.45
C ASN A 161 -11.92 -12.21 8.48
N ILE A 162 -11.95 -12.80 9.67
CA ILE A 162 -12.09 -14.26 9.82
C ILE A 162 -13.40 -14.61 10.53
N ASN A 163 -14.24 -15.37 9.83
CA ASN A 163 -15.47 -15.94 10.37
C ASN A 163 -15.23 -17.32 11.03
N SER A 164 -14.02 -17.89 10.91
CA SER A 164 -13.62 -19.22 11.39
C SER A 164 -12.13 -19.25 11.78
N LYS A 165 -11.51 -20.40 12.03
CA LYS A 165 -10.05 -20.49 12.27
C LYS A 165 -9.30 -20.26 10.95
N MET A 166 -8.25 -19.45 10.99
CA MET A 166 -7.33 -19.24 9.86
C MET A 166 -5.90 -19.53 10.34
N ASP A 167 -5.17 -20.27 9.50
CA ASP A 167 -3.78 -20.61 9.72
C ASP A 167 -2.93 -19.73 8.81
N VAL A 168 -1.99 -18.97 9.41
CA VAL A 168 -1.07 -18.11 8.65
C VAL A 168 0.32 -18.74 8.66
N ALA A 169 0.84 -19.04 7.48
CA ALA A 169 2.19 -19.56 7.33
C ALA A 169 3.23 -18.44 7.48
N ILE A 170 4.23 -18.68 8.30
CA ILE A 170 5.45 -17.88 8.42
C ILE A 170 6.61 -18.74 7.93
N SER A 171 7.52 -18.13 7.17
CA SER A 171 8.67 -18.81 6.61
C SER A 171 9.95 -18.19 7.14
N GLY A 172 10.81 -19.00 7.73
CA GLY A 172 12.18 -18.65 8.04
C GLY A 172 13.08 -19.01 6.86
N SER A 173 14.07 -18.18 6.56
CA SER A 173 15.09 -18.44 5.56
C SER A 173 16.47 -18.14 6.13
N LEU A 174 17.31 -19.18 6.19
CA LEU A 174 18.71 -19.09 6.56
C LEU A 174 19.55 -19.21 5.29
N HIS A 175 20.30 -18.16 5.01
CA HIS A 175 21.29 -18.13 3.95
C HIS A 175 22.68 -18.26 4.58
N CYS A 176 23.45 -19.25 4.12
CA CYS A 176 24.74 -19.57 4.68
C CYS A 176 25.85 -19.54 3.61
N LYS A 177 26.94 -18.83 3.91
CA LYS A 177 28.19 -18.93 3.17
C LYS A 177 29.14 -19.87 3.93
N THR A 178 29.46 -21.00 3.30
CA THR A 178 30.37 -22.01 3.83
C THR A 178 31.81 -21.69 3.49
N TYR A 179 32.72 -21.95 4.41
CA TYR A 179 34.17 -21.87 4.18
C TYR A 179 34.84 -23.14 4.70
N ASP A 180 35.89 -23.58 4.01
CA ASP A 180 36.73 -24.69 4.41
C ASP A 180 37.96 -24.16 5.17
N ARG A 181 38.04 -24.48 6.46
CA ARG A 181 39.10 -23.99 7.36
C ARG A 181 40.46 -24.67 7.14
N SER A 182 40.53 -25.75 6.36
CA SER A 182 41.75 -26.53 6.12
C SER A 182 42.84 -25.78 5.32
N ASN A 183 42.50 -24.73 4.58
CA ASN A 183 43.43 -24.09 3.63
C ASN A 183 43.94 -22.70 4.05
N GLY A 184 43.53 -22.13 5.19
CA GLY A 184 44.04 -20.84 5.68
C GLY A 184 43.78 -19.61 4.78
N GLU A 185 43.25 -19.80 3.57
CA GLU A 185 42.83 -18.74 2.67
C GLU A 185 41.35 -18.40 2.94
N LEU A 186 41.04 -17.12 3.16
CA LEU A 186 39.68 -16.55 3.16
C LEU A 186 39.02 -16.57 1.77
N THR A 187 39.57 -17.32 0.82
CA THR A 187 38.96 -17.49 -0.50
C THR A 187 37.90 -18.59 -0.40
N PRO A 188 36.65 -18.33 -0.83
CA PRO A 188 35.58 -19.32 -0.82
C PRO A 188 35.94 -20.45 -1.79
N ARG A 189 36.60 -21.50 -1.29
CA ARG A 189 36.79 -22.73 -2.03
C ARG A 189 35.57 -23.60 -1.78
N PHE A 190 34.86 -23.88 -2.87
CA PHE A 190 33.68 -24.74 -2.95
C PHE A 190 32.40 -24.19 -2.33
N GLY A 191 31.52 -23.63 -3.18
CA GLY A 191 30.07 -23.77 -2.98
C GLY A 191 29.28 -22.49 -3.16
N GLN A 192 28.26 -22.58 -4.00
CA GLN A 192 27.12 -21.68 -3.98
C GLN A 192 26.59 -21.57 -2.55
N SER A 193 26.21 -20.36 -2.15
CA SER A 193 25.29 -20.08 -1.05
C SER A 193 24.30 -21.21 -0.78
N LYS A 194 24.31 -21.77 0.44
CA LYS A 194 23.31 -22.76 0.84
C LYS A 194 22.13 -22.04 1.50
N TYR A 195 20.92 -22.49 1.14
CA TYR A 195 19.68 -21.93 1.63
C TYR A 195 18.90 -23.01 2.37
N PHE A 196 18.48 -22.69 3.58
CA PHE A 196 17.61 -23.52 4.39
C PHE A 196 16.33 -22.73 4.63
N ASN A 197 15.19 -23.33 4.32
CA ASN A 197 13.90 -22.70 4.55
C ASN A 197 13.07 -23.60 5.45
N TYR A 198 12.33 -22.99 6.37
CA TYR A 198 11.45 -23.70 7.26
C TYR A 198 10.15 -22.93 7.38
N ASN A 199 9.02 -23.62 7.38
CA ASN A 199 7.70 -23.02 7.48
C ASN A 199 7.03 -23.45 8.77
N GLU A 200 6.37 -22.51 9.42
CA GLU A 200 5.61 -22.75 10.63
C GLU A 200 4.27 -22.03 10.55
N VAL A 201 3.27 -22.51 11.28
CA VAL A 201 1.89 -22.02 11.19
C VAL A 201 1.51 -21.30 12.46
N LEU A 202 1.03 -20.06 12.32
CA LEU A 202 0.40 -19.33 13.41
C LEU A 202 -1.11 -19.57 13.43
N PRO A 203 -1.67 -20.07 14.54
CA PRO A 203 -3.11 -20.28 14.67
C PRO A 203 -3.82 -18.96 15.00
N ILE A 204 -4.44 -18.32 14.00
CA ILE A 204 -5.20 -17.08 14.18
C ILE A 204 -6.64 -17.38 14.62
N LYS A 205 -7.12 -16.66 15.64
CA LYS A 205 -8.48 -16.81 16.17
C LYS A 205 -9.35 -15.60 15.82
N PRO A 206 -10.69 -15.77 15.69
CA PRO A 206 -11.63 -14.68 15.44
C PRO A 206 -11.61 -13.54 16.48
N GLU A 207 -11.10 -13.82 17.68
CA GLU A 207 -11.01 -12.89 18.81
C GLU A 207 -9.69 -12.08 18.84
N ASP A 208 -8.77 -12.34 17.92
CA ASP A 208 -7.58 -11.52 17.69
C ASP A 208 -8.01 -10.12 17.20
N PRO A 209 -7.34 -9.05 17.64
CA PRO A 209 -7.87 -7.72 17.53
C PRO A 209 -7.94 -7.32 16.06
N ARG A 210 -9.08 -6.76 15.65
CA ARG A 210 -9.03 -5.64 14.72
C ARG A 210 -8.19 -4.57 15.41
N VAL A 211 -6.88 -4.55 15.14
CA VAL A 211 -6.05 -3.41 15.54
C VAL A 211 -6.65 -2.23 14.80
N ASP A 212 -7.15 -1.24 15.55
CA ASP A 212 -7.66 -0.03 14.94
C ASP A 212 -6.57 0.51 14.00
N PRO A 213 -6.87 0.67 12.71
CA PRO A 213 -5.88 1.12 11.76
C PRO A 213 -5.27 2.45 12.23
N PRO A 214 -3.96 2.67 12.11
CA PRO A 214 -3.35 3.90 12.61
C PRO A 214 -3.92 5.11 11.86
N TYR A 215 -4.11 6.20 12.57
CA TYR A 215 -4.57 7.45 11.97
C TYR A 215 -3.49 8.06 11.08
N ILE A 216 -3.87 8.43 9.85
CA ILE A 216 -2.99 9.05 8.87
C ILE A 216 -3.12 10.57 8.98
N THR A 217 -2.07 11.22 9.46
CA THR A 217 -1.98 12.68 9.50
C THR A 217 -1.73 13.22 8.09
N LEU A 218 -2.59 14.13 7.64
CA LEU A 218 -2.50 14.76 6.33
C LEU A 218 -2.17 16.25 6.44
N GLN A 219 -1.39 16.75 5.50
CA GLN A 219 -1.11 18.17 5.32
C GLN A 219 -2.15 18.82 4.39
N LYS A 220 -2.34 20.13 4.51
CA LYS A 220 -3.32 20.88 3.69
C LYS A 220 -3.06 20.78 2.18
N CYS A 221 -1.80 20.73 1.76
CA CYS A 221 -1.37 20.56 0.36
C CYS A 221 -1.75 19.20 -0.25
N GLN A 222 -2.05 18.20 0.60
CA GLN A 222 -2.48 16.87 0.17
C GLN A 222 -3.97 16.82 -0.22
N LEU A 223 -4.70 17.91 -0.01
CA LEU A 223 -6.13 18.00 -0.30
C LEU A 223 -6.39 18.91 -1.48
N ARG A 224 -7.18 18.43 -2.44
CA ARG A 224 -7.70 19.23 -3.55
C ARG A 224 -9.21 19.03 -3.63
N GLY A 225 -9.97 20.08 -3.87
CA GLY A 225 -11.43 19.96 -3.92
C GLY A 225 -12.12 21.30 -3.82
N GLU A 226 -13.44 21.24 -3.74
CA GLU A 226 -14.26 22.44 -3.65
C GLU A 226 -14.08 23.19 -2.33
N ARG A 227 -14.26 24.52 -2.37
CA ARG A 227 -14.25 25.50 -1.27
C ARG A 227 -14.00 24.94 0.14
N THR A 228 -13.00 25.47 0.83
CA THR A 228 -12.69 25.15 2.25
C THR A 228 -12.32 23.69 2.52
N VAL A 229 -11.91 22.92 1.50
CA VAL A 229 -11.47 21.52 1.63
C VAL A 229 -10.38 21.33 2.70
N THR A 230 -9.57 22.35 2.96
CA THR A 230 -8.57 22.34 4.03
C THR A 230 -9.17 22.21 5.45
N LYS A 231 -10.48 22.42 5.61
CA LYS A 231 -11.24 22.24 6.85
C LYS A 231 -11.84 20.83 6.99
N LEU A 232 -11.52 19.94 6.05
CA LEU A 232 -12.00 18.55 6.03
C LEU A 232 -11.36 17.71 7.13
N LEU A 233 -10.11 17.98 7.51
CA LEU A 233 -9.37 17.08 8.37
C LEU A 233 -9.75 17.25 9.85
N PHE A 234 -9.55 16.21 10.66
CA PHE A 234 -9.80 16.25 12.11
C PHE A 234 -8.90 17.28 12.82
N GLU A 235 -7.73 17.58 12.26
CA GLU A 235 -6.76 18.58 12.72
C GLU A 235 -7.24 20.03 12.51
N ALA A 236 -8.25 20.26 11.67
CA ALA A 236 -8.85 21.59 11.55
C ALA A 236 -9.52 22.00 12.86
N ALA A 237 -9.69 23.31 13.09
CA ALA A 237 -10.27 23.81 14.34
C ALA A 237 -11.65 23.18 14.64
N PRO A 238 -12.04 23.00 15.91
CA PRO A 238 -13.24 22.22 16.27
C PRO A 238 -14.55 22.68 15.62
N ASP A 239 -14.67 23.97 15.33
CA ASP A 239 -15.84 24.64 14.74
C ASP A 239 -15.79 24.73 13.20
N GLU A 240 -14.64 24.40 12.61
CA GLU A 240 -14.38 24.43 11.18
C GLU A 240 -14.73 23.10 10.52
N PHE A 241 -15.61 23.12 9.52
CA PHE A 241 -16.01 21.93 8.78
C PHE A 241 -15.91 22.21 7.28
N TRP A 242 -15.63 21.18 6.49
CA TRP A 242 -15.75 21.28 5.04
C TRP A 242 -17.24 21.40 4.68
N LYS A 243 -17.60 22.53 4.09
CA LYS A 243 -18.98 22.84 3.67
C LYS A 243 -19.17 22.45 2.21
N THR A 244 -19.97 21.41 1.97
CA THR A 244 -20.06 20.73 0.67
C THR A 244 -21.51 20.39 0.30
N ARG A 245 -21.75 19.82 -0.89
CA ARG A 245 -23.07 19.38 -1.38
C ARG A 245 -22.98 17.98 -2.01
N VAL A 246 -24.13 17.41 -2.36
CA VAL A 246 -24.17 16.21 -3.19
C VAL A 246 -23.49 16.48 -4.54
N ASN A 247 -22.75 15.50 -5.04
CA ASN A 247 -21.85 15.51 -6.20
C ASN A 247 -20.55 16.34 -6.06
N SER A 248 -20.34 17.00 -4.92
CA SER A 248 -19.03 17.56 -4.61
C SER A 248 -18.02 16.44 -4.34
N PHE A 249 -16.75 16.71 -4.64
CA PHE A 249 -15.66 15.75 -4.43
C PHE A 249 -14.46 16.38 -3.72
N VAL A 250 -13.67 15.50 -3.10
CA VAL A 250 -12.35 15.81 -2.58
C VAL A 250 -11.36 14.77 -3.07
N ASP A 251 -10.20 15.24 -3.50
CA ASP A 251 -9.03 14.45 -3.78
C ASP A 251 -8.07 14.52 -2.59
N VAL A 252 -7.62 13.36 -2.16
CA VAL A 252 -6.65 13.16 -1.10
C VAL A 252 -5.43 12.48 -1.71
N LEU A 253 -4.32 13.20 -1.80
CA LEU A 253 -3.07 12.71 -2.38
C LEU A 253 -2.08 12.43 -1.25
N PHE A 254 -1.80 11.17 -0.99
CA PHE A 254 -0.90 10.77 0.10
C PHE A 254 0.58 10.99 -0.26
N GLY A 255 0.89 11.12 -1.56
CA GLY A 255 2.23 11.27 -2.10
C GLY A 255 3.05 9.98 -2.10
N ARG A 256 2.82 9.13 -1.11
CA ARG A 256 3.42 7.81 -0.99
C ARG A 256 2.37 6.75 -1.23
N GLN A 257 2.86 5.53 -1.42
CA GLN A 257 1.96 4.40 -1.49
C GLN A 257 1.38 4.17 -0.08
N THR A 258 0.06 4.18 -0.02
CA THR A 258 -0.72 4.18 1.21
C THR A 258 -1.80 3.14 1.09
N THR A 259 -2.04 2.46 2.20
CA THR A 259 -3.11 1.50 2.36
C THR A 259 -4.18 2.13 3.22
N ILE A 260 -5.40 2.31 2.70
CA ILE A 260 -6.54 2.82 3.47
C ILE A 260 -7.45 1.66 3.86
N GLN A 261 -7.79 1.60 5.14
CA GLN A 261 -8.63 0.55 5.73
C GLN A 261 -9.95 1.11 6.23
N ARG A 262 -9.93 2.34 6.77
CA ARG A 262 -11.12 3.00 7.31
C ARG A 262 -11.14 4.48 7.01
N ILE A 263 -12.34 4.99 6.72
CA ILE A 263 -12.61 6.43 6.61
C ILE A 263 -13.70 6.77 7.62
N THR A 264 -13.40 7.70 8.52
CA THR A 264 -14.33 8.15 9.56
C THR A 264 -14.88 9.51 9.17
N PHE A 265 -16.19 9.69 9.28
CA PHE A 265 -16.90 10.92 8.97
C PHE A 265 -17.43 11.52 10.26
N LEU A 266 -17.15 12.81 10.48
CA LEU A 266 -17.73 13.60 11.57
C LEU A 266 -18.61 14.70 10.96
N SER A 267 -19.90 14.70 11.26
CA SER A 267 -20.82 15.74 10.81
C SER A 267 -21.07 16.78 11.90
N LYS A 268 -21.12 18.06 11.52
CA LYS A 268 -21.47 19.17 12.42
C LYS A 268 -22.89 19.06 12.95
N ALA A 269 -23.82 18.54 12.14
CA ALA A 269 -25.25 18.54 12.45
C ALA A 269 -25.93 17.22 12.07
N VAL A 270 -27.00 16.89 12.79
CA VAL A 270 -27.76 15.64 12.64
C VAL A 270 -28.78 15.70 11.49
N ASN A 271 -29.15 16.91 11.07
CA ASN A 271 -30.23 17.18 10.12
C ASN A 271 -29.86 16.92 8.65
N ASN A 272 -28.59 17.11 8.26
CA ASN A 272 -28.13 16.80 6.91
C ASN A 272 -26.73 16.18 6.90
N ARG A 273 -26.63 14.94 6.40
CA ARG A 273 -25.43 14.09 6.44
C ARG A 273 -25.31 13.26 5.18
N PRO A 274 -24.09 12.89 4.77
CA PRO A 274 -23.91 11.98 3.65
C PRO A 274 -24.48 10.59 4.00
N THR A 275 -25.12 9.96 3.03
CA THR A 275 -25.69 8.60 3.12
C THR A 275 -24.98 7.63 2.18
N LEU A 276 -24.37 8.15 1.11
CA LEU A 276 -23.65 7.36 0.12
C LEU A 276 -22.41 8.13 -0.36
N VAL A 277 -21.27 7.45 -0.41
CA VAL A 277 -20.04 7.97 -1.00
C VAL A 277 -19.53 7.04 -2.09
N ARG A 278 -18.95 7.63 -3.13
CA ARG A 278 -18.22 6.90 -4.16
C ARG A 278 -16.74 7.19 -4.01
N ILE A 279 -15.94 6.14 -4.03
CA ILE A 279 -14.50 6.20 -3.84
C ILE A 279 -13.84 5.81 -5.16
N LEU A 280 -13.00 6.69 -5.69
CA LEU A 280 -12.10 6.41 -6.78
C LEU A 280 -10.66 6.40 -6.26
N LYS A 281 -9.79 5.60 -6.88
CA LYS A 281 -8.38 5.46 -6.52
C LYS A 281 -7.47 6.01 -7.62
N THR A 282 -6.29 6.46 -7.23
CA THR A 282 -5.22 6.82 -8.16
C THR A 282 -3.86 6.34 -7.66
N ASN A 283 -2.98 5.97 -8.59
CA ASN A 283 -1.57 5.65 -8.31
C ASN A 283 -0.59 6.66 -8.93
N ASP A 284 -1.08 7.53 -9.81
CA ASP A 284 -0.31 8.56 -10.50
C ASP A 284 -0.71 9.99 -10.09
N GLY A 285 -1.77 10.15 -9.28
CA GLY A 285 -2.32 11.44 -8.87
C GLY A 285 -3.10 12.17 -9.97
N LYS A 286 -3.31 11.52 -11.12
CA LYS A 286 -3.83 12.12 -12.35
C LYS A 286 -5.10 11.42 -12.84
N ILE A 287 -5.04 10.10 -12.96
CA ILE A 287 -6.17 9.27 -13.42
C ILE A 287 -6.79 8.60 -12.21
N PHE A 288 -8.11 8.74 -12.09
CA PHE A 288 -8.90 8.15 -11.01
C PHE A 288 -9.79 7.06 -11.57
N GLU A 289 -9.68 5.87 -10.99
CA GLU A 289 -10.44 4.68 -11.36
C GLU A 289 -11.43 4.32 -10.25
N PHE A 290 -12.57 3.75 -10.61
CA PHE A 290 -13.53 3.29 -9.62
C PHE A 290 -12.91 2.26 -8.67
N ALA A 291 -13.09 2.49 -7.37
CA ALA A 291 -12.64 1.57 -6.33
C ALA A 291 -13.82 0.92 -5.63
N SER A 292 -14.71 1.74 -5.05
CA SER A 292 -15.91 1.24 -4.37
C SER A 292 -16.99 2.31 -4.22
N GLN A 293 -18.14 1.87 -3.70
CA GLN A 293 -19.24 2.75 -3.33
C GLN A 293 -19.81 2.28 -2.00
N GLU A 294 -19.75 3.15 -0.99
CA GLU A 294 -19.98 2.79 0.41
C GLU A 294 -21.17 3.55 1.00
N MET A 295 -22.01 2.83 1.74
CA MET A 295 -23.10 3.41 2.53
C MET A 295 -22.54 4.04 3.80
N VAL A 296 -22.91 5.29 4.08
CA VAL A 296 -22.52 6.01 5.29
C VAL A 296 -23.68 6.02 6.26
N SER A 297 -23.60 5.19 7.30
CA SER A 297 -24.69 5.00 8.27
C SER A 297 -24.33 5.58 9.63
N PHE A 298 -24.94 6.70 10.01
CA PHE A 298 -24.77 7.29 11.35
C PHE A 298 -25.76 6.66 12.33
N GLN A 299 -25.28 6.28 13.52
CA GLN A 299 -26.15 5.88 14.63
C GLN A 299 -26.98 7.06 15.13
N LYS A 300 -28.20 6.78 15.63
CA LYS A 300 -29.13 7.80 16.11
C LYS A 300 -28.48 8.62 17.23
N ALA A 301 -28.40 9.94 17.05
CA ALA A 301 -27.74 10.92 17.93
C ALA A 301 -26.20 10.95 17.95
N GLN A 302 -25.50 10.09 17.20
CA GLN A 302 -24.04 10.21 17.04
C GLN A 302 -23.69 11.16 15.89
N ASN A 303 -22.64 11.95 16.03
CA ASN A 303 -22.13 12.85 14.98
C ASN A 303 -21.05 12.20 14.12
N GLU A 304 -20.59 11.02 14.51
CA GLU A 304 -19.46 10.32 13.91
C GLU A 304 -19.89 8.94 13.43
N THR A 305 -19.32 8.49 12.32
CA THR A 305 -19.44 7.11 11.84
C THR A 305 -18.23 6.75 10.99
N SER A 306 -18.03 5.47 10.72
CA SER A 306 -16.93 4.99 9.88
C SER A 306 -17.41 4.04 8.80
N ILE A 307 -16.76 4.08 7.65
CA ILE A 307 -16.84 3.05 6.62
C ILE A 307 -15.54 2.23 6.66
N GLU A 308 -15.69 0.91 6.63
CA GLU A 308 -14.58 -0.04 6.51
C GLU A 308 -14.45 -0.42 5.03
N LEU A 309 -13.23 -0.39 4.49
CA LEU A 309 -12.99 -0.75 3.10
C LEU A 309 -12.62 -2.24 3.02
N GLU A 310 -13.54 -3.07 2.50
CA GLU A 310 -13.40 -4.53 2.47
C GLU A 310 -12.18 -5.01 1.66
N ASN A 311 -11.86 -4.28 0.59
CA ASN A 311 -10.63 -4.48 -0.17
C ASN A 311 -9.61 -3.46 0.28
N ILE A 312 -8.55 -3.91 0.95
CA ILE A 312 -7.41 -3.09 1.34
C ILE A 312 -6.84 -2.39 0.09
N ILE A 313 -7.03 -1.07 -0.03
CA ILE A 313 -6.69 -0.35 -1.26
C ILE A 313 -5.28 0.23 -1.14
N LYS A 314 -4.33 -0.36 -1.88
CA LYS A 314 -2.97 0.16 -2.01
C LYS A 314 -2.91 1.23 -3.11
N ILE A 315 -2.71 2.49 -2.74
CA ILE A 315 -2.96 3.67 -3.60
C ILE A 315 -2.00 4.81 -3.29
N ARG A 316 -1.88 5.78 -4.20
CA ARG A 316 -1.23 7.07 -3.90
C ARG A 316 -2.22 8.21 -3.67
N GLY A 317 -3.50 8.01 -4.01
CA GLY A 317 -4.56 8.96 -3.67
C GLY A 317 -5.97 8.40 -3.83
N LEU A 318 -6.92 9.13 -3.27
CA LEU A 318 -8.36 8.87 -3.35
C LEU A 318 -9.10 10.09 -3.89
N ARG A 319 -10.17 9.86 -4.65
CA ARG A 319 -11.24 10.83 -4.86
C ARG A 319 -12.50 10.33 -4.18
N ILE A 320 -13.03 11.11 -3.26
CA ILE A 320 -14.26 10.81 -2.52
C ILE A 320 -15.34 11.75 -3.02
N ILE A 321 -16.43 11.18 -3.52
CA ILE A 321 -17.57 11.89 -4.08
C ILE A 321 -18.76 11.63 -3.18
N ILE A 322 -19.39 12.70 -2.67
CA ILE A 322 -20.65 12.56 -1.92
C ILE A 322 -21.76 12.30 -2.93
N LYS A 323 -22.29 11.09 -2.96
CA LYS A 323 -23.30 10.69 -3.95
C LYS A 323 -24.73 10.88 -3.47
N ASP A 324 -24.95 10.81 -2.17
CA ASP A 324 -26.26 11.03 -1.58
C ASP A 324 -26.15 11.59 -0.16
N ALA A 325 -27.22 12.26 0.28
CA ALA A 325 -27.36 12.81 1.62
C ALA A 325 -28.83 12.87 2.04
N ILE A 326 -29.09 12.96 3.36
CA ILE A 326 -30.44 13.05 3.92
C ILE A 326 -31.26 14.16 3.25
N GLN A 327 -30.63 15.31 3.00
CA GLN A 327 -31.22 16.43 2.26
C GLN A 327 -30.32 16.83 1.10
N GLN A 328 -30.63 16.33 -0.10
CA GLN A 328 -29.78 16.47 -1.29
C GLN A 328 -29.53 17.92 -1.75
N HIS A 329 -30.44 18.85 -1.44
CA HIS A 329 -30.37 20.25 -1.87
C HIS A 329 -29.71 21.18 -0.84
N GLU A 330 -29.40 20.68 0.36
CA GLU A 330 -28.79 21.47 1.43
C GLU A 330 -27.27 21.24 1.52
N TYR A 331 -26.61 22.15 2.24
CA TYR A 331 -25.19 21.99 2.54
C TYR A 331 -24.97 20.90 3.60
N ILE A 332 -23.88 20.18 3.42
CA ILE A 332 -23.34 19.18 4.33
C ILE A 332 -22.08 19.77 4.96
N ASN A 333 -21.91 19.63 6.28
CA ASN A 333 -20.74 20.12 6.99
C ASN A 333 -20.05 18.93 7.65
N ILE A 334 -18.93 18.49 7.07
CA ILE A 334 -18.27 17.26 7.49
C ILE A 334 -16.76 17.45 7.67
N LYS A 335 -16.21 16.58 8.51
CA LYS A 335 -14.80 16.25 8.55
C LYS A 335 -14.59 14.77 8.22
N MET A 336 -13.39 14.43 7.76
CA MET A 336 -12.97 13.07 7.48
C MET A 336 -11.64 12.76 8.15
N GLY A 337 -11.55 11.59 8.78
CA GLY A 337 -10.33 10.97 9.27
C GLY A 337 -9.99 9.74 8.43
N PHE A 338 -8.70 9.57 8.14
CA PHE A 338 -8.20 8.46 7.31
C PHE A 338 -7.36 7.54 8.17
N TYR A 339 -7.62 6.25 8.09
CA TYR A 339 -6.90 5.27 8.90
C TYR A 339 -6.37 4.13 8.03
N GLY A 340 -5.10 3.79 8.25
CA GLY A 340 -4.38 2.74 7.53
C GLY A 340 -2.87 2.92 7.65
N THR A 341 -2.11 2.40 6.69
CA THR A 341 -0.63 2.41 6.72
C THR A 341 -0.04 3.20 5.56
N ILE A 342 1.01 3.96 5.81
CA ILE A 342 1.77 4.70 4.79
C ILE A 342 3.12 4.00 4.61
N GLU A 343 3.49 3.68 3.38
CA GLU A 343 4.79 3.07 3.09
C GLU A 343 5.94 4.09 3.24
N PRO A 344 7.17 3.61 3.54
CA PRO A 344 8.35 4.46 3.58
C PRO A 344 8.55 5.22 2.25
N GLN A 345 9.05 6.45 2.34
CA GLN A 345 9.31 7.27 1.15
C GLN A 345 10.41 6.65 0.30
N CYS A 346 10.10 6.32 -0.96
CA CYS A 346 11.09 5.92 -1.94
C CYS A 346 11.66 7.15 -2.65
N ARG A 347 12.90 7.03 -3.14
CA ARG A 347 13.54 8.09 -3.93
C ARG A 347 12.77 8.27 -5.25
N GLY A 348 12.21 9.46 -5.47
CA GLY A 348 11.40 9.78 -6.65
C GLY A 348 9.88 9.62 -6.46
N ASP A 349 9.41 9.33 -5.24
CA ASP A 349 7.99 9.41 -4.95
C ASP A 349 7.44 10.82 -5.16
N PHE A 350 6.22 10.88 -5.69
CA PHE A 350 5.48 12.11 -5.93
C PHE A 350 5.13 12.76 -4.59
N ASP A 351 5.70 13.92 -4.26
CA ASP A 351 5.32 14.63 -3.04
C ASP A 351 4.35 15.78 -3.39
N PRO A 352 3.05 15.68 -3.03
CA PRO A 352 2.06 16.72 -3.30
C PRO A 352 2.32 18.02 -2.51
N CYS A 353 3.24 17.98 -1.54
CA CYS A 353 3.61 19.09 -0.67
C CYS A 353 5.02 19.61 -0.92
N ASP A 354 5.82 18.93 -1.75
CA ASP A 354 7.12 19.43 -2.17
C ASP A 354 6.90 20.65 -3.07
N PRO A 355 7.42 21.83 -2.68
CA PRO A 355 7.48 22.99 -3.56
C PRO A 355 8.55 22.73 -4.61
N LYS A 356 8.36 21.73 -5.47
CA LYS A 356 9.01 21.78 -6.77
C LYS A 356 8.42 22.99 -7.46
N ILE A 357 9.21 24.05 -7.40
CA ILE A 357 9.31 25.09 -8.40
C ILE A 357 9.56 24.36 -9.73
N ASP A 358 8.51 23.78 -10.29
CA ASP A 358 8.38 23.78 -11.73
C ASP A 358 7.95 25.21 -12.04
N GLU A 359 8.86 25.99 -12.62
CA GLU A 359 8.58 27.30 -13.23
C GLU A 359 7.54 27.22 -14.36
N ASN A 360 6.84 26.08 -14.51
CA ASN A 360 5.71 25.82 -15.41
C ASN A 360 4.45 25.27 -14.70
N ALA A 361 4.39 25.23 -13.36
CA ALA A 361 3.24 24.74 -12.60
C ALA A 361 1.99 25.67 -12.62
N ASP A 362 2.04 26.75 -13.40
CA ASP A 362 0.90 27.60 -13.72
C ASP A 362 0.28 27.27 -15.09
N SER A 363 0.57 26.09 -15.66
CA SER A 363 -0.20 25.57 -16.78
C SER A 363 -1.62 25.26 -16.31
N LEU A 364 -2.60 26.07 -16.70
CA LEU A 364 -4.05 25.83 -16.54
C LEU A 364 -4.53 24.53 -17.22
N CYS A 365 -3.60 23.74 -17.76
CA CYS A 365 -3.76 22.87 -18.91
C CYS A 365 -2.86 21.64 -18.84
N GLU A 366 -2.55 21.15 -17.64
CA GLU A 366 -2.02 19.80 -17.52
C GLU A 366 -3.02 18.79 -18.09
N ALA A 367 -2.53 17.82 -18.85
CA ALA A 367 -3.35 16.77 -19.50
C ALA A 367 -4.19 15.91 -18.52
N SER A 368 -3.93 16.04 -17.21
CA SER A 368 -4.65 15.45 -16.09
C SER A 368 -5.78 16.32 -15.52
N VAL A 369 -5.88 17.59 -15.92
CA VAL A 369 -6.79 18.60 -15.35
C VAL A 369 -7.96 18.94 -16.28
N VAL A 370 -7.99 18.39 -17.50
CA VAL A 370 -9.06 18.62 -18.48
C VAL A 370 -9.97 17.38 -18.56
N PRO A 371 -10.93 17.19 -17.63
CA PRO A 371 -11.86 16.09 -17.69
C PRO A 371 -12.84 16.28 -18.86
N ARG A 372 -13.35 15.19 -19.42
CA ARG A 372 -14.65 15.23 -20.11
C ARG A 372 -15.67 15.76 -19.11
N GLY A 373 -16.53 16.68 -19.50
CA GLY A 373 -17.44 17.29 -18.55
C GLY A 373 -18.51 18.13 -19.20
N TYR A 374 -19.53 18.46 -18.40
CA TYR A 374 -20.59 19.35 -18.83
C TYR A 374 -20.84 20.44 -17.80
N ILE A 375 -21.46 21.53 -18.25
CA ILE A 375 -21.90 22.60 -17.38
C ILE A 375 -23.29 23.09 -17.80
N PRO A 376 -24.23 23.19 -16.85
CA PRO A 376 -25.56 23.68 -17.14
C PRO A 376 -25.61 25.20 -17.16
N GLY A 377 -26.06 25.76 -18.29
CA GLY A 377 -26.58 27.12 -18.35
C GLY A 377 -28.03 27.18 -17.91
N GLN A 378 -28.66 28.34 -18.08
CA GLN A 378 -30.07 28.54 -17.72
C GLN A 378 -31.03 27.72 -18.60
N ASP A 379 -30.85 27.79 -19.93
CA ASP A 379 -31.67 27.11 -20.95
C ASP A 379 -30.81 26.36 -21.99
N TYR A 380 -29.53 26.15 -21.66
CA TYR A 380 -28.57 25.44 -22.49
C TYR A 380 -27.67 24.54 -21.64
N VAL A 381 -26.94 23.66 -22.32
CA VAL A 381 -25.85 22.89 -21.75
C VAL A 381 -24.60 23.08 -22.60
N ILE A 382 -23.44 23.13 -21.93
CA ILE A 382 -22.14 23.06 -22.60
C ILE A 382 -21.50 21.74 -22.22
N PHE A 383 -20.91 21.09 -23.20
CA PHE A 383 -20.19 19.84 -23.08
C PHE A 383 -18.78 20.03 -23.64
N CYS A 384 -17.77 19.59 -22.90
CA CYS A 384 -16.38 19.59 -23.35
C CYS A 384 -15.82 18.16 -23.28
N ASP A 385 -15.12 17.75 -24.33
CA ASP A 385 -14.44 16.47 -24.39
C ASP A 385 -13.02 16.60 -24.95
N ARG A 386 -12.23 15.56 -24.72
CA ARG A 386 -10.94 15.36 -25.35
C ARG A 386 -11.10 14.36 -26.50
N ILE A 387 -10.95 14.87 -27.71
CA ILE A 387 -11.06 14.11 -28.95
C ILE A 387 -9.69 13.48 -29.26
N PRO A 388 -9.59 12.14 -29.37
CA PRO A 388 -8.40 11.48 -29.90
C PRO A 388 -8.09 12.02 -31.29
N SER A 389 -6.81 12.28 -31.58
CA SER A 389 -6.44 12.61 -32.96
C SER A 389 -6.42 11.35 -33.82
N PHE A 390 -6.83 11.47 -35.08
CA PHE A 390 -6.82 10.36 -36.05
C PHE A 390 -5.41 9.98 -36.53
N HIS A 391 -4.40 10.79 -36.23
CA HIS A 391 -3.00 10.51 -36.56
C HIS A 391 -2.27 10.01 -35.30
N GLU A 392 -1.55 8.88 -35.41
CA GLU A 392 -0.81 8.24 -34.30
C GLU A 392 0.14 9.21 -33.58
N ASP A 393 0.64 10.24 -34.26
CA ASP A 393 1.59 11.23 -33.72
C ASP A 393 0.97 12.56 -33.28
N ALA A 394 -0.34 12.77 -33.52
CA ALA A 394 -0.97 14.04 -33.21
C ALA A 394 -1.57 14.03 -31.81
N PRO A 395 -1.28 15.05 -30.97
CA PRO A 395 -1.81 15.10 -29.62
C PRO A 395 -3.35 15.21 -29.67
N PRO A 396 -4.08 14.51 -28.77
CA PRO A 396 -5.52 14.66 -28.67
C PRO A 396 -5.88 16.11 -28.33
N TYR A 397 -6.89 16.65 -29.00
CA TYR A 397 -7.32 18.03 -28.84
C TYR A 397 -8.63 18.10 -28.04
N ALA A 398 -8.88 19.23 -27.38
CA ALA A 398 -10.12 19.43 -26.65
C ALA A 398 -11.13 20.20 -27.51
N ALA A 399 -12.40 19.87 -27.36
CA ALA A 399 -13.49 20.54 -28.05
C ALA A 399 -14.68 20.73 -27.11
N CYS A 400 -15.25 21.93 -27.14
CA CYS A 400 -16.44 22.27 -26.39
C CYS A 400 -17.59 22.64 -27.32
N TYR A 401 -18.78 22.16 -26.99
CA TYR A 401 -20.00 22.35 -27.75
C TYR A 401 -21.13 22.82 -26.83
N ARG A 402 -22.05 23.61 -27.37
CA ARG A 402 -23.26 24.08 -26.68
C ARG A 402 -24.50 23.62 -27.42
N ALA A 403 -25.52 23.21 -26.67
CA ALA A 403 -26.86 23.01 -27.21
C ALA A 403 -27.91 23.66 -26.31
N TYR A 404 -28.99 24.17 -26.91
CA TYR A 404 -30.10 24.76 -26.16
C TYR A 404 -31.21 23.73 -25.93
N ASP A 405 -31.93 23.86 -24.83
CA ASP A 405 -33.06 23.00 -24.49
C ASP A 405 -34.17 23.08 -25.56
N LYS A 406 -34.32 24.24 -26.24
CA LYS A 406 -35.27 24.45 -27.36
C LYS A 406 -34.83 23.81 -28.69
N ALA A 407 -33.55 23.46 -28.82
CA ALA A 407 -32.96 22.91 -30.04
C ALA A 407 -31.85 21.90 -29.67
N PRO A 408 -32.21 20.78 -29.03
CA PRO A 408 -31.26 19.89 -28.35
C PRO A 408 -30.35 19.11 -29.30
N THR A 409 -30.68 19.06 -30.60
CA THR A 409 -29.85 18.45 -31.65
C THR A 409 -28.89 19.45 -32.32
N ALA A 410 -29.04 20.75 -32.07
CA ALA A 410 -28.24 21.80 -32.70
C ALA A 410 -27.03 22.15 -31.83
N TRP A 411 -25.97 21.36 -31.94
CA TRP A 411 -24.71 21.57 -31.23
C TRP A 411 -23.85 22.63 -31.94
N LYS A 412 -23.57 23.73 -31.25
CA LYS A 412 -22.65 24.77 -31.71
C LYS A 412 -21.27 24.53 -31.11
N TYR A 413 -20.25 24.42 -31.96
CA TYR A 413 -18.86 24.43 -31.53
C TYR A 413 -18.47 25.81 -30.97
N LEU A 414 -17.79 25.82 -29.81
CA LEU A 414 -17.47 27.05 -29.07
C LEU A 414 -16.11 27.66 -29.43
N GLY A 415 -15.41 27.09 -30.41
CA GLY A 415 -14.15 27.62 -30.95
C GLY A 415 -12.91 26.90 -30.45
N SER A 416 -11.83 27.00 -31.21
CA SER A 416 -10.55 26.29 -30.98
C SER A 416 -9.67 26.93 -29.91
N THR A 417 -9.93 28.18 -29.56
CA THR A 417 -9.25 28.89 -28.48
C THR A 417 -9.63 28.34 -27.11
N LEU A 418 -10.85 27.81 -26.99
CA LEU A 418 -11.39 27.27 -25.76
C LEU A 418 -11.02 25.79 -25.63
N THR A 419 -10.27 25.45 -24.58
CA THR A 419 -9.94 24.07 -24.27
C THR A 419 -10.98 23.44 -23.36
N HIS A 420 -11.43 24.15 -22.33
CA HIS A 420 -12.40 23.62 -21.37
C HIS A 420 -13.16 24.76 -20.69
N VAL A 421 -14.42 24.51 -20.30
CA VAL A 421 -15.24 25.44 -19.52
C VAL A 421 -15.20 25.09 -18.04
N THR A 422 -14.76 26.03 -17.19
CA THR A 422 -14.59 25.78 -15.76
C THR A 422 -15.83 26.14 -14.95
N ALA A 423 -16.56 27.17 -15.37
CA ALA A 423 -17.62 27.75 -14.57
C ALA A 423 -18.66 28.54 -15.40
N TYR A 424 -19.85 28.70 -14.85
CA TYR A 424 -20.93 29.54 -15.35
C TYR A 424 -21.45 30.43 -14.23
N VAL A 425 -21.32 31.74 -14.41
CA VAL A 425 -21.71 32.77 -13.45
C VAL A 425 -23.14 33.22 -13.76
N THR A 426 -24.10 32.67 -13.03
CA THR A 426 -25.54 32.83 -13.31
C THR A 426 -25.96 34.31 -13.31
N ALA A 427 -25.49 35.10 -12.33
CA ALA A 427 -25.87 36.50 -12.19
C ALA A 427 -25.42 37.38 -13.36
N LEU A 428 -24.37 36.98 -14.08
CA LEU A 428 -23.79 37.72 -15.19
C LEU A 428 -24.12 37.10 -16.55
N ASN A 429 -24.84 35.97 -16.57
CA ASN A 429 -25.00 35.11 -17.74
C ASN A 429 -23.66 34.88 -18.47
N ALA A 430 -22.62 34.54 -17.70
CA ALA A 430 -21.26 34.49 -18.22
C ALA A 430 -20.61 33.12 -18.06
N ILE A 431 -19.95 32.65 -19.10
CA ILE A 431 -19.18 31.41 -19.12
C ILE A 431 -17.72 31.74 -18.89
N ILE A 432 -17.06 30.99 -18.01
CA ILE A 432 -15.62 31.06 -17.76
C ILE A 432 -15.00 29.79 -18.29
N GLY A 433 -13.99 29.94 -19.14
CA GLY A 433 -13.22 28.85 -19.71
C GLY A 433 -11.73 29.09 -19.62
N VAL A 434 -10.97 28.13 -20.14
CA VAL A 434 -9.52 28.14 -20.17
C VAL A 434 -9.05 27.87 -21.60
N SER A 435 -8.03 28.62 -22.02
CA SER A 435 -7.27 28.34 -23.23
C SER A 435 -5.91 27.75 -22.87
N CYS A 436 -5.65 26.54 -23.33
CA CYS A 436 -4.35 25.90 -23.15
C CYS A 436 -3.29 26.39 -24.11
N GLN A 437 -3.69 26.92 -25.26
CA GLN A 437 -2.76 27.50 -26.21
C GLN A 437 -2.10 28.75 -25.64
N THR A 438 -2.88 29.59 -24.96
CA THR A 438 -2.40 30.86 -24.41
C THR A 438 -2.20 30.84 -22.90
N ASN A 439 -2.48 29.70 -22.25
CA ASN A 439 -2.46 29.55 -20.80
C ASN A 439 -3.20 30.67 -20.04
N ASN A 440 -4.42 31.01 -20.47
CA ASN A 440 -5.21 32.11 -19.91
C ASN A 440 -6.68 31.72 -19.70
N TYR A 441 -7.35 32.43 -18.78
CA TYR A 441 -8.80 32.34 -18.65
C TYR A 441 -9.50 33.13 -19.76
N LEU A 442 -10.62 32.59 -20.21
CA LEU A 442 -11.52 33.19 -21.16
C LEU A 442 -12.88 33.44 -20.49
N MET A 443 -13.53 34.53 -20.83
CA MET A 443 -14.90 34.82 -20.42
C MET A 443 -15.76 35.09 -21.65
N SER A 444 -16.97 34.54 -21.65
CA SER A 444 -17.99 34.85 -22.65
C SER A 444 -19.26 35.33 -21.95
N LYS A 445 -19.86 36.42 -22.42
CA LYS A 445 -21.14 36.96 -21.93
C LYS A 445 -22.28 36.79 -22.93
N ASP A 446 -21.99 36.18 -24.07
CA ASP A 446 -22.90 35.92 -25.19
C ASP A 446 -23.06 34.42 -25.43
N SER A 447 -23.07 33.67 -24.32
CA SER A 447 -23.24 32.21 -24.31
C SER A 447 -22.18 31.42 -25.10
N GLY A 448 -21.02 31.98 -25.40
CA GLY A 448 -19.90 31.32 -26.09
C GLY A 448 -19.78 31.69 -27.56
N ASP A 449 -20.40 32.78 -27.98
CA ASP A 449 -20.29 33.31 -29.34
C ASP A 449 -18.99 34.11 -29.52
N SER A 450 -18.54 34.81 -28.47
CA SER A 450 -17.25 35.47 -28.39
C SER A 450 -16.57 35.24 -27.03
N TRP A 451 -15.25 35.32 -27.03
CA TRP A 451 -14.41 35.09 -25.87
C TRP A 451 -13.45 36.26 -25.65
N VAL A 452 -13.36 36.74 -24.42
CA VAL A 452 -12.38 37.74 -23.99
C VAL A 452 -11.43 37.15 -22.95
N TYR A 453 -10.15 37.49 -23.05
CA TYR A 453 -9.17 37.10 -22.04
C TYR A 453 -9.44 37.84 -20.73
N VAL A 454 -9.41 37.09 -19.64
CA VAL A 454 -9.58 37.63 -18.29
C VAL A 454 -8.45 37.13 -17.41
N ASN A 455 -8.02 37.97 -16.46
CA ASN A 455 -6.97 37.59 -15.54
C ASN A 455 -7.51 36.68 -14.41
N ARG A 456 -6.59 35.97 -13.75
CA ARG A 456 -6.90 35.00 -12.68
C ARG A 456 -7.60 35.67 -11.49
N ASP A 457 -7.14 36.86 -11.09
CA ASP A 457 -7.69 37.59 -9.94
C ASP A 457 -9.16 37.99 -10.16
N TYR A 458 -9.50 38.38 -11.39
CA TYR A 458 -10.87 38.70 -11.76
C TYR A 458 -11.75 37.44 -11.73
N VAL A 459 -11.27 36.30 -12.22
CA VAL A 459 -11.99 35.02 -12.12
C VAL A 459 -12.17 34.61 -10.65
N ALA A 460 -11.15 34.76 -9.81
CA ALA A 460 -11.23 34.50 -8.38
C ALA A 460 -12.26 35.41 -7.68
N HIS A 461 -12.30 36.69 -8.06
CA HIS A 461 -13.31 37.63 -7.57
C HIS A 461 -14.73 37.23 -8.00
N LEU A 462 -14.93 36.88 -9.27
CA LEU A 462 -16.23 36.45 -9.79
C LEU A 462 -16.74 35.18 -9.09
N THR A 463 -15.86 34.19 -8.92
CA THR A 463 -16.20 32.89 -8.32
C THR A 463 -16.40 32.94 -6.81
N SER A 464 -15.88 33.98 -6.13
CA SER A 464 -16.12 34.22 -4.70
C SER A 464 -17.38 35.05 -4.43
N TYR A 465 -17.68 36.03 -5.29
CA TYR A 465 -18.76 36.99 -5.06
C TYR A 465 -20.12 36.56 -5.62
N PHE A 466 -20.14 35.81 -6.72
CA PHE A 466 -21.38 35.41 -7.39
C PHE A 466 -21.71 33.92 -7.20
N GLN A 467 -22.97 33.57 -7.46
CA GLN A 467 -23.37 32.18 -7.62
C GLN A 467 -22.81 31.65 -8.95
N VAL A 468 -22.06 30.56 -8.84
CA VAL A 468 -21.38 29.92 -9.97
C VAL A 468 -21.76 28.45 -10.02
N ALA A 469 -22.15 27.96 -11.19
CA ALA A 469 -22.19 26.53 -11.48
C ALA A 469 -20.78 26.11 -11.92
N SER A 470 -20.25 25.05 -11.33
CA SER A 470 -18.97 24.46 -11.75
C SER A 470 -19.20 23.39 -12.82
N VAL A 471 -18.16 23.08 -13.59
CA VAL A 471 -18.19 21.89 -14.45
C VAL A 471 -18.43 20.62 -13.62
N VAL A 472 -19.27 19.73 -14.16
CA VAL A 472 -19.46 18.37 -13.66
C VAL A 472 -18.58 17.42 -14.50
N PRO A 473 -17.57 16.77 -13.91
CA PRO A 473 -16.71 15.84 -14.63
C PRO A 473 -17.44 14.53 -14.93
N ILE A 474 -17.27 14.03 -16.16
CA ILE A 474 -17.70 12.71 -16.63
C ILE A 474 -16.43 11.85 -16.78
N PRO A 475 -16.31 10.72 -16.05
CA PRO A 475 -15.12 9.87 -16.09
C PRO A 475 -14.95 9.16 -17.44
N PHE A 476 -13.69 8.95 -17.84
CA PHE A 476 -13.32 8.06 -18.95
C PHE A 476 -13.24 6.62 -18.42
N GLU A 477 -14.30 5.82 -18.57
CA GLU A 477 -14.21 4.38 -18.29
C GLU A 477 -13.56 3.67 -19.49
N ARG A 478 -12.51 2.86 -19.27
CA ARG A 478 -12.01 1.93 -20.30
C ARG A 478 -13.02 0.79 -20.44
N VAL A 479 -13.50 0.60 -21.66
CA VAL A 479 -14.44 -0.46 -22.05
C VAL A 479 -13.78 -1.84 -21.90
N PRO A 480 -14.39 -2.79 -21.17
CA PRO A 480 -14.18 -4.21 -21.42
C PRO A 480 -14.76 -4.57 -22.80
N GLN A 481 -14.10 -5.48 -23.54
CA GLN A 481 -14.44 -5.85 -24.93
C GLN A 481 -15.83 -6.48 -25.14
N THR A 482 -16.68 -6.59 -24.12
CA THR A 482 -18.01 -7.17 -24.23
C THR A 482 -19.04 -6.24 -23.61
N PHE A 483 -19.77 -5.53 -24.49
CA PHE A 483 -20.91 -4.71 -24.16
C PHE A 483 -22.19 -5.56 -24.12
N GLU A 484 -22.98 -5.45 -23.05
CA GLU A 484 -24.38 -5.90 -23.06
C GLU A 484 -25.29 -4.71 -23.45
N PRO A 485 -26.03 -4.79 -24.57
CA PRO A 485 -26.92 -3.73 -25.07
C PRO A 485 -28.10 -3.32 -24.17
N ALA A 486 -28.23 -3.93 -22.99
CA ALA A 486 -29.37 -3.75 -22.09
C ALA A 486 -29.18 -2.66 -21.03
N VAL A 487 -27.99 -2.03 -20.94
CA VAL A 487 -27.76 -0.95 -19.96
C VAL A 487 -28.27 0.39 -20.50
N THR A 488 -29.61 0.51 -20.54
CA THR A 488 -30.32 1.80 -20.62
C THR A 488 -31.09 1.98 -19.31
N GLY A 489 -31.04 3.17 -18.68
CA GLY A 489 -31.77 3.46 -17.44
C GLY A 489 -30.87 3.96 -16.30
N THR A 490 -31.02 3.39 -15.09
CA THR A 490 -30.45 3.87 -13.80
C THR A 490 -28.92 4.03 -13.74
N GLY A 491 -28.18 3.49 -14.71
CA GLY A 491 -26.74 3.76 -14.89
C GLY A 491 -26.42 5.11 -15.54
N CYS A 492 -27.33 5.65 -16.36
CA CYS A 492 -27.17 6.94 -17.04
C CYS A 492 -27.83 8.11 -16.28
N THR A 493 -28.68 7.84 -15.29
CA THR A 493 -29.32 8.89 -14.47
C THR A 493 -28.34 9.63 -13.53
N LEU A 494 -27.08 9.18 -13.44
CA LEU A 494 -26.04 9.80 -12.61
C LEU A 494 -25.58 11.17 -13.13
N TYR A 495 -25.77 11.45 -14.43
CA TYR A 495 -25.41 12.71 -15.08
C TYR A 495 -26.63 13.30 -15.78
N THR A 496 -27.73 13.43 -15.04
CA THR A 496 -28.96 14.05 -15.53
C THR A 496 -29.01 15.51 -15.12
N ILE A 497 -29.32 16.39 -16.08
CA ILE A 497 -29.65 17.78 -15.82
C ILE A 497 -30.87 18.19 -16.63
N ARG A 498 -31.95 18.53 -15.94
CA ARG A 498 -33.26 18.77 -16.58
C ARG A 498 -33.62 17.53 -17.42
N ASP A 499 -33.85 17.72 -18.71
CA ASP A 499 -34.17 16.66 -19.67
C ASP A 499 -32.94 16.03 -20.33
N TRP A 500 -31.73 16.53 -20.05
CA TRP A 500 -30.46 16.04 -20.58
C TRP A 500 -29.92 14.87 -19.76
N ASN A 501 -29.43 13.84 -20.44
CA ASN A 501 -28.75 12.70 -19.82
C ASN A 501 -27.43 12.44 -20.57
N PHE A 502 -26.33 12.42 -19.84
CA PHE A 502 -25.00 12.14 -20.39
C PHE A 502 -24.65 10.68 -20.13
N CYS A 503 -24.86 9.84 -21.14
CA CYS A 503 -24.64 8.40 -21.07
C CYS A 503 -23.25 8.01 -21.59
N TYR A 504 -22.88 6.75 -21.42
CA TYR A 504 -21.60 6.21 -21.88
C TYR A 504 -21.43 6.19 -23.41
N ASP A 505 -22.54 6.11 -24.17
CA ASP A 505 -22.61 5.96 -25.63
C ASP A 505 -23.05 7.23 -26.38
N GLY A 506 -23.74 8.14 -25.68
CA GLY A 506 -24.06 9.47 -26.20
C GLY A 506 -24.67 10.42 -25.17
N ILE A 507 -25.13 11.57 -25.67
CA ILE A 507 -25.97 12.52 -24.95
C ILE A 507 -27.40 12.34 -25.41
N TYR A 508 -28.32 12.29 -24.46
CA TYR A 508 -29.75 12.15 -24.69
C TYR A 508 -30.51 13.37 -24.18
N TYR A 509 -31.61 13.72 -24.84
CA TYR A 509 -32.57 14.71 -24.38
C TYR A 509 -33.98 14.11 -24.44
N LYS A 510 -34.70 14.09 -23.31
CA LYS A 510 -36.01 13.42 -23.17
C LYS A 510 -36.01 11.96 -23.65
N GLY A 511 -34.91 11.25 -23.41
CA GLY A 511 -34.74 9.85 -23.81
C GLY A 511 -34.39 9.62 -25.29
N ILE A 512 -34.26 10.68 -26.10
CA ILE A 512 -33.82 10.59 -27.50
C ILE A 512 -32.34 10.95 -27.56
N MET A 513 -31.52 10.13 -28.22
CA MET A 513 -30.11 10.42 -28.44
C MET A 513 -29.95 11.63 -29.36
N VAL A 514 -29.21 12.64 -28.91
CA VAL A 514 -28.99 13.91 -29.62
C VAL A 514 -27.51 14.16 -29.93
N PHE A 515 -26.61 13.34 -29.40
CA PHE A 515 -25.17 13.35 -29.70
C PHE A 515 -24.59 11.95 -29.48
N THR A 516 -23.75 11.45 -30.37
CA THR A 516 -23.04 10.15 -30.20
C THR A 516 -21.56 10.40 -29.96
N TRP A 517 -20.92 9.59 -29.12
CA TRP A 517 -19.47 9.69 -28.87
C TRP A 517 -18.61 8.98 -29.92
N ASN A 518 -19.10 8.72 -31.14
CA ASN A 518 -18.42 7.90 -32.14
C ASN A 518 -17.04 8.47 -32.53
N TYR A 519 -16.04 8.16 -31.72
CA TYR A 519 -14.64 8.09 -32.10
C TYR A 519 -14.48 6.73 -32.76
N ILE A 520 -14.61 6.69 -34.09
CA ILE A 520 -14.30 5.50 -34.90
C ILE A 520 -12.82 5.16 -34.71
#